data_AF-S4YQG2-F1
#
_entry.id   AF-S4YQG2-F1
#
_cell.length_a   1.000
_cell.length_b   1.000
_cell.length_c   1.000
_cell.angle_alpha   90.00
_cell.angle_beta   90.00
_cell.angle_gamma   90.00
#
_symmetry.space_group_name_H-M   'P 1'
#
loop_
_entity.id
_entity.type
_entity.pdbx_description
1 polymer ?
#
loop_
_entity_poly.entity_id
_entity_poly.type
_entity_poly.pdbx_seq_one_letter_code
_entity_poly.pdbx_strand_id
1 'polypeptide(L)'
;MAFYLNKENYVTSIVAKKKAVSCYRTDSESLTKEHRENNYDISLTWNGDFWDNVHLARNSTRSLISFLQEYKTVNTDRLHIAILGSLLGMEVNFHPNSYYKNEAVYDNSLLNYYPKTYFMKNS
;
A
#
# COMPACT_ATOMS: atom_id res chain seq x y z
N MET A 1 -13.58 -5.17 -0.30
CA MET A 1 -12.97 -6.50 -0.55
C MET A 1 -11.57 -6.66 0.03
N ALA A 2 -10.63 -5.73 -0.17
CA ALA A 2 -9.26 -5.89 0.33
C ALA A 2 -9.14 -6.11 1.86
N PHE A 3 -10.00 -5.46 2.67
CA PHE A 3 -10.05 -5.70 4.12
C PHE A 3 -10.49 -7.12 4.52
N TYR A 4 -11.13 -7.87 3.62
CA TYR A 4 -11.51 -9.27 3.83
C TYR A 4 -10.41 -10.25 3.42
N LEU A 5 -9.22 -9.76 3.04
CA LEU A 5 -8.09 -10.61 2.73
C LEU A 5 -7.68 -11.40 3.98
N ASN A 6 -7.77 -12.73 3.91
CA ASN A 6 -7.18 -13.58 4.94
C ASN A 6 -5.65 -13.55 4.80
N LYS A 7 -5.03 -12.57 5.48
CA LYS A 7 -3.58 -12.29 5.40
C LYS A 7 -2.70 -13.47 5.80
N GLU A 8 -3.18 -14.35 6.69
CA GLU A 8 -2.41 -15.51 7.18
C GLU A 8 -1.98 -16.45 6.04
N ASN A 9 -2.75 -16.48 4.94
CA ASN A 9 -2.44 -17.29 3.76
C ASN A 9 -1.36 -16.69 2.83
N TYR A 10 -0.88 -15.48 3.14
CA TYR A 10 0.03 -14.70 2.30
C TYR A 10 1.28 -14.22 3.04
N VAL A 11 1.18 -14.06 4.37
CA VAL A 11 2.27 -13.61 5.23
C VAL A 11 3.33 -14.70 5.36
N THR A 12 4.59 -14.30 5.29
CA THR A 12 5.75 -15.16 5.58
C THR A 12 6.40 -14.76 6.89
N SER A 13 7.13 -15.67 7.55
CA SER A 13 7.83 -15.37 8.81
C SER A 13 9.12 -14.57 8.60
N ILE A 14 8.98 -13.35 8.07
CA ILE A 14 10.09 -12.41 7.83
C ILE A 14 10.09 -11.37 8.95
N VAL A 15 11.29 -11.11 9.49
CA VAL A 15 11.53 -9.98 10.40
C VAL A 15 11.90 -8.76 9.56
N ALA A 16 11.16 -7.67 9.70
CA ALA A 16 11.43 -6.42 9.01
C ALA A 16 12.84 -5.89 9.36
N LYS A 17 13.71 -5.76 8.35
CA LYS A 17 15.10 -5.29 8.51
C LYS A 17 15.29 -3.87 7.99
N LYS A 18 14.48 -3.44 7.03
CA LYS A 18 14.59 -2.15 6.35
C LYS A 18 13.72 -1.10 7.06
N LYS A 19 14.15 0.16 7.03
CA LYS A 19 13.47 1.25 7.74
C LYS A 19 12.15 1.63 7.07
N ALA A 20 12.21 2.14 5.84
CA ALA A 20 11.05 2.64 5.13
C ALA A 20 11.11 2.34 3.64
N VAL A 21 9.95 2.28 2.99
CA VAL A 21 9.80 2.21 1.53
C VAL A 21 8.87 3.30 1.04
N SER A 22 9.15 3.80 -0.17
CA SER A 22 8.31 4.75 -0.90
C SER A 22 7.63 4.01 -2.05
N CYS A 23 6.29 4.03 -2.08
CA CYS A 23 5.47 3.38 -3.09
C CYS A 23 4.45 4.39 -3.64
N TYR A 24 4.94 5.38 -4.37
CA TYR A 24 4.14 6.43 -4.99
C TYR A 24 3.83 6.12 -6.44
N ARG A 25 2.70 6.62 -6.92
CA ARG A 25 2.34 6.64 -8.34
C ARG A 25 3.41 7.38 -9.15
N THR A 26 3.68 6.88 -10.35
CA THR A 26 4.56 7.52 -11.33
C THR A 26 3.81 8.39 -12.34
N ASP A 27 2.48 8.39 -12.30
CA ASP A 27 1.61 9.15 -13.22
C ASP A 27 1.11 10.47 -12.61
N SER A 28 0.36 11.24 -13.41
CA SER A 28 -0.18 12.56 -13.07
C SER A 28 -1.27 12.55 -11.99
N GLU A 29 -1.71 11.39 -11.51
CA GLU A 29 -2.63 11.31 -10.37
C GLU A 29 -1.89 11.45 -9.02
N SER A 30 -0.56 11.34 -9.02
CA SER A 30 0.22 11.70 -7.82
C SER A 30 0.21 13.21 -7.63
N LEU A 31 -0.22 13.64 -6.44
CA LEU A 31 -0.07 15.03 -6.00
C LEU A 31 1.30 15.28 -5.36
N THR A 32 2.09 14.23 -5.17
CA THR A 32 3.41 14.30 -4.51
C THR A 32 4.48 14.40 -5.58
N LYS A 33 4.98 15.63 -5.84
CA LYS A 33 6.08 15.87 -6.79
C LYS A 33 7.45 15.48 -6.25
N GLU A 34 7.55 15.18 -4.95
CA GLU A 34 8.76 14.62 -4.37
C GLU A 34 8.92 13.17 -4.80
N HIS A 35 9.52 12.96 -5.99
CA HIS A 35 10.08 11.67 -6.35
C HIS A 35 11.28 11.41 -5.44
N ARG A 36 11.00 10.87 -4.26
CA ARG A 36 12.03 10.41 -3.34
C ARG A 36 12.90 9.39 -4.06
N GLU A 37 14.22 9.57 -4.01
CA GLU A 37 15.17 8.54 -4.43
C GLU A 37 14.74 7.19 -3.84
N ASN A 38 14.68 6.13 -4.66
CA ASN A 38 14.15 4.81 -4.30
C ASN A 38 12.61 4.70 -4.18
N ASN A 39 11.87 5.26 -5.14
CA ASN A 39 10.44 4.97 -5.30
C ASN A 39 10.22 3.62 -6.00
N TYR A 40 9.39 2.76 -5.41
CA TYR A 40 8.98 1.48 -5.97
C TYR A 40 7.46 1.46 -6.14
N ASP A 41 6.97 1.79 -7.34
CA ASP A 41 5.55 1.68 -7.67
C ASP A 41 5.18 0.21 -7.93
N ILE A 42 5.16 -0.58 -6.86
CA ILE A 42 4.90 -2.02 -6.91
C ILE A 42 3.48 -2.33 -7.42
N SER A 43 2.56 -1.36 -7.42
CA SER A 43 1.22 -1.53 -7.96
C SER A 43 1.22 -1.73 -9.49
N LEU A 44 2.26 -1.28 -10.18
CA LEU A 44 2.40 -1.44 -11.63
C LEU A 44 3.08 -2.75 -12.04
N THR A 45 3.52 -3.58 -11.09
CA THR A 45 4.22 -4.85 -11.37
C THR A 45 3.39 -5.82 -12.20
N TRP A 46 2.07 -5.83 -11.99
CA TRP A 46 1.11 -6.60 -12.77
C TRP A 46 -0.02 -5.66 -13.16
N ASN A 47 0.06 -5.07 -14.36
CA ASN A 47 -0.91 -4.09 -14.85
C ASN A 47 -1.55 -4.58 -16.15
N GLY A 48 -2.86 -4.81 -16.13
CA GLY A 48 -3.63 -5.34 -17.26
C GLY A 48 -4.83 -6.15 -16.80
N ASP A 49 -5.48 -6.81 -17.76
CA ASP A 49 -6.66 -7.64 -17.52
C ASP A 49 -6.27 -9.08 -17.14
N PHE A 50 -5.79 -9.21 -15.90
CA PHE A 50 -5.21 -10.47 -15.39
C PHE A 50 -5.99 -11.07 -14.22
N TRP A 51 -7.02 -10.37 -13.73
CA TRP A 51 -7.57 -10.60 -12.40
C TRP A 51 -8.67 -11.66 -12.34
N ASP A 52 -9.15 -12.12 -13.51
CA ASP A 52 -10.03 -13.28 -13.61
C ASP A 52 -9.32 -14.58 -13.23
N ASN A 53 -7.99 -14.61 -13.40
CA ASN A 53 -7.18 -15.73 -12.93
C ASN A 53 -6.88 -15.58 -11.44
N VAL A 54 -7.66 -16.30 -10.62
CA VAL A 54 -7.52 -16.30 -9.16
C VAL A 54 -6.12 -16.66 -8.67
N HIS A 55 -5.42 -17.57 -9.35
CA HIS A 55 -4.07 -17.97 -8.95
C HIS A 55 -3.07 -16.84 -9.19
N LEU A 56 -3.19 -16.15 -10.33
CA LEU A 56 -2.36 -15.00 -10.65
C LEU A 56 -2.64 -13.84 -9.69
N ALA A 57 -3.91 -13.51 -9.44
CA ALA A 57 -4.30 -12.48 -8.49
C ALA A 57 -3.74 -12.75 -7.07
N ARG A 58 -3.83 -14.00 -6.59
CA ARG A 58 -3.28 -14.41 -5.30
C ARG A 58 -1.75 -14.32 -5.27
N ASN A 59 -1.07 -14.80 -6.31
CA ASN A 59 0.39 -14.79 -6.35
C ASN A 59 0.94 -13.36 -6.48
N SER A 60 0.29 -12.49 -7.26
CA SER A 60 0.62 -11.07 -7.31
C SER A 60 0.49 -10.42 -5.92
N THR A 61 -0.61 -10.72 -5.21
CA THR A 61 -0.81 -10.26 -3.82
C THR A 61 0.30 -10.77 -2.88
N ARG A 62 0.73 -12.04 -3.01
CA ARG A 62 1.87 -12.59 -2.24
C ARG A 62 3.17 -11.83 -2.51
N SER A 63 3.45 -11.51 -3.77
CA SER A 63 4.65 -10.73 -4.13
C SER A 63 4.64 -9.35 -3.49
N LEU A 64 3.49 -8.66 -3.49
CA LEU A 64 3.34 -7.35 -2.83
C LEU A 64 3.55 -7.45 -1.32
N ILE A 65 2.91 -8.42 -0.66
CA ILE A 65 3.04 -8.63 0.78
C ILE A 65 4.48 -8.95 1.15
N SER A 66 5.09 -9.92 0.46
CA SER A 66 6.49 -10.33 0.70
C SER A 66 7.45 -9.15 0.64
N PHE A 67 7.29 -8.27 -0.36
CA PHE A 67 8.09 -7.05 -0.48
C PHE A 67 7.86 -6.09 0.70
N LEU A 68 6.60 -5.84 1.08
CA LEU A 68 6.28 -4.91 2.18
C LEU A 68 6.77 -5.40 3.55
N GLN A 69 6.74 -6.72 3.80
CA GLN A 69 7.15 -7.31 5.07
C GLN A 69 8.62 -7.05 5.44
N GLU A 70 9.46 -6.69 4.48
CA GLU A 70 10.87 -6.36 4.75
C GLU A 70 11.05 -4.99 5.43
N TYR A 71 10.01 -4.14 5.44
CA TYR A 71 10.06 -2.75 5.89
C TYR A 71 9.23 -2.53 7.16
N LYS A 72 9.59 -1.49 7.93
CA LYS A 72 8.80 -1.06 9.10
C LYS A 72 7.74 -0.01 8.74
N THR A 73 8.09 0.88 7.81
CA THR A 73 7.26 2.02 7.39
C THR A 73 7.03 2.00 5.89
N VAL A 74 5.82 2.34 5.44
CA VAL A 74 5.49 2.54 4.02
C VAL A 74 4.94 3.95 3.82
N ASN A 75 5.45 4.65 2.81
CA ASN A 75 4.94 5.94 2.36
C ASN A 75 4.33 5.77 0.98
N THR A 76 3.06 6.14 0.80
CA THR A 76 2.35 5.81 -0.44
C THR A 76 1.16 6.72 -0.68
N ASP A 77 0.80 6.91 -1.96
CA ASP A 77 -0.47 7.46 -2.44
C ASP A 77 -1.31 6.38 -3.18
N ARG A 78 -0.89 5.11 -3.14
CA ARG A 78 -1.60 3.96 -3.69
C ARG A 78 -2.50 3.36 -2.60
N LEU A 79 -3.81 3.45 -2.80
CA LEU A 79 -4.81 2.99 -1.83
C LEU A 79 -4.59 1.56 -1.32
N HIS A 80 -4.42 0.60 -2.22
CA HIS A 80 -4.26 -0.80 -1.82
C HIS A 80 -2.94 -1.08 -1.10
N ILE A 81 -1.88 -0.31 -1.38
CA ILE A 81 -0.62 -0.41 -0.64
C ILE A 81 -0.79 0.08 0.79
N ALA A 82 -1.53 1.18 0.99
CA ALA A 82 -1.87 1.67 2.32
C ALA A 82 -2.70 0.64 3.11
N ILE A 83 -3.72 0.05 2.48
CA ILE A 83 -4.55 -1.01 3.10
C ILE A 83 -3.70 -2.23 3.47
N LEU A 84 -2.82 -2.71 2.57
CA LEU A 84 -1.95 -3.85 2.86
C LEU A 84 -0.98 -3.55 4.00
N GLY A 85 -0.32 -2.39 4.00
CA GLY A 85 0.55 -1.97 5.11
C GLY A 85 -0.20 -1.92 6.44
N SER A 86 -1.45 -1.43 6.41
CA SER A 86 -2.33 -1.37 7.59
C SER A 86 -2.66 -2.78 8.11
N LEU A 87 -3.01 -3.72 7.22
CA LEU A 87 -3.30 -5.11 7.57
C LEU A 87 -2.09 -5.85 8.14
N LEU A 88 -0.89 -5.50 7.67
CA LEU A 88 0.39 -6.02 8.17
C LEU A 88 0.85 -5.35 9.48
N GLY A 89 0.14 -4.31 9.96
CA GLY A 89 0.47 -3.60 11.19
C GLY A 89 1.72 -2.72 11.10
N MET A 90 2.11 -2.37 9.87
CA MET A 90 3.20 -1.44 9.57
C MET A 90 2.80 -0.01 9.93
N GLU A 91 3.80 0.88 10.01
CA GLU A 91 3.54 2.31 10.00
C GLU A 91 3.27 2.77 8.57
N VAL A 92 2.14 3.44 8.34
CA VAL A 92 1.68 3.81 7.00
C VAL A 92 1.49 5.31 6.93
N ASN A 93 2.30 5.98 6.10
CA ASN A 93 2.13 7.39 5.74
C ASN A 93 1.36 7.45 4.43
N PHE A 94 0.07 7.69 4.52
CA PHE A 94 -0.85 7.65 3.39
C PHE A 94 -1.11 9.06 2.85
N HIS A 95 -0.82 9.29 1.58
CA HIS A 95 -0.92 10.59 0.93
C HIS A 95 -2.18 10.69 0.06
N PRO A 96 -2.74 11.90 -0.10
CA PRO A 96 -3.87 12.15 -0.99
C PRO A 96 -3.48 11.91 -2.45
N ASN A 97 -4.46 11.49 -3.24
CA ASN A 97 -4.40 11.49 -4.69
C ASN A 97 -5.32 12.55 -5.28
N SER A 98 -5.19 12.78 -6.59
CA SER A 98 -6.21 13.52 -7.33
C SER A 98 -7.59 12.88 -7.10
N TYR A 99 -8.61 13.71 -6.88
CA TYR A 99 -10.03 13.33 -6.70
C TYR A 99 -10.46 12.77 -5.32
N TYR A 100 -9.73 13.07 -4.22
CA TYR A 100 -10.20 12.81 -2.83
C TYR A 100 -10.48 11.32 -2.48
N LYS A 101 -10.12 10.38 -3.37
CA LYS A 101 -10.46 8.96 -3.23
C LYS A 101 -9.76 8.35 -2.02
N ASN A 102 -8.47 8.67 -1.84
CA ASN A 102 -7.67 8.16 -0.74
C ASN A 102 -8.19 8.67 0.61
N GLU A 103 -8.56 9.96 0.68
CA GLU A 103 -9.06 10.58 1.91
C GLU A 103 -10.38 9.96 2.35
N ALA A 104 -11.34 9.84 1.42
CA ALA A 104 -12.64 9.24 1.73
C ALA A 104 -12.53 7.81 2.29
N VAL A 105 -11.63 6.98 1.74
CA VAL A 105 -11.41 5.62 2.25
C VAL A 105 -10.65 5.63 3.56
N TYR A 106 -9.70 6.55 3.74
CA TYR A 106 -9.00 6.70 5.01
C TYR A 106 -9.97 7.03 6.15
N ASP A 107 -10.80 8.05 5.97
CA ASP A 107 -11.74 8.53 6.98
C ASP A 107 -12.76 7.45 7.37
N ASN A 108 -13.24 6.69 6.38
CA ASN A 108 -14.27 5.69 6.62
C ASN A 108 -13.72 4.35 7.15
N SER A 109 -12.56 3.91 6.67
CA SER A 109 -12.09 2.52 6.86
C SER A 109 -10.74 2.38 7.56
N LEU A 110 -9.91 3.43 7.64
CA LEU A 110 -8.57 3.34 8.23
C LEU A 110 -8.44 4.08 9.57
N LEU A 111 -8.97 5.30 9.65
CA LEU A 111 -8.76 6.22 10.77
C LEU A 111 -9.00 5.61 12.15
N ASN A 112 -10.13 4.91 12.34
CA ASN A 112 -10.52 4.35 13.64
C ASN A 112 -10.06 2.91 13.88
N TYR A 113 -9.59 2.22 12.83
CA TYR A 113 -9.30 0.78 12.88
C TYR A 113 -7.80 0.46 12.85
N TYR A 114 -6.99 1.36 12.29
CA TYR A 114 -5.56 1.14 12.07
C TYR A 114 -4.75 2.31 12.64
N PRO A 115 -4.44 2.31 13.95
CA PRO A 115 -3.85 3.47 14.64
C PRO A 115 -2.43 3.85 14.17
N LYS A 116 -1.76 2.96 13.43
CA LYS A 116 -0.43 3.22 12.84
C LYS A 116 -0.50 3.75 11.40
N THR A 117 -1.69 4.12 10.94
CA THR A 117 -1.92 4.66 9.60
C THR A 117 -2.30 6.13 9.70
N TYR A 118 -1.46 6.98 9.13
CA TYR A 118 -1.57 8.43 9.19
C TYR A 118 -1.87 8.98 7.81
N PHE A 119 -2.86 9.86 7.71
CA PHE A 119 -3.15 10.58 6.48
C PHE A 119 -2.39 11.90 6.43
N MET A 120 -1.46 12.00 5.49
CA MET A 120 -0.54 13.13 5.33
C MET A 120 -1.21 14.16 4.41
N LYS A 121 -1.91 15.14 4.99
CA LYS A 121 -2.45 16.27 4.21
C LYS A 121 -1.29 17.18 3.80
N ASN A 122 -1.12 17.41 2.50
CA ASN A 122 -0.19 18.42 2.00
C ASN A 122 -0.78 19.79 2.36
N SER A 123 -0.12 20.52 3.26
CA SER A 123 -0.41 21.91 3.64
C SER A 123 -0.10 22.89 2.52
#